data_AF-A0A6A6VWC5-F1
#
_entry.id   AF-A0A6A6VWC5-F1
#
_cell.length_a   1.000
_cell.length_b   1.000
_cell.length_c   1.000
_cell.angle_alpha   90.00
_cell.angle_beta   90.00
_cell.angle_gamma   90.00
#
_symmetry.space_group_name_H-M   'P 1'
#
loop_
_entity.id
_entity.type
_entity.pdbx_description
1 polymer ?
#
loop_
_entity_poly.entity_id
_entity_poly.type
_entity_poly.pdbx_seq_one_letter_code
_entity_poly.pdbx_strand_id
1 'polypeptide(L)'
;MAFKRPQALAKPTTHALARYKSTLNVQDQELEKSLLYEDIPSNPAIVATDSSIHPVLGEVGAQEPEKDVDMMAGVKSDLTVIKETFSLEAVPKEAIAVGLAGVIPYLVTSLSTVYCAAEINANAIHGSGYLMSGQSADLLLQIIEPMQIGYGAVIISFLGAIHWGLEWAKYGGSQGFKRYAIGIVAPAIAWPTIMLSPIFALSTQFLAFTYLYYADSRASKRGWAPTWYPVYRFVLTFIVGASIIITLIGKGQIIEDHHSRLPNPVDRIRAFRDNYIDEASANEASNKEETIEKNKAIKEEE
;
A
#
# COMPACT_ATOMS: atom_id res chain seq x y z
N MET A 1 -6.35 26.30 44.77
CA MET A 1 -6.39 25.25 43.73
C MET A 1 -7.58 25.53 42.82
N ALA A 2 -7.34 25.90 41.56
CA ALA A 2 -8.37 25.92 40.52
C ALA A 2 -7.70 25.65 39.16
N PHE A 3 -8.00 24.49 38.58
CA PHE A 3 -7.44 24.00 37.32
C PHE A 3 -7.95 24.82 36.13
N LYS A 4 -7.04 25.42 35.35
CA LYS A 4 -7.35 25.98 34.02
C LYS A 4 -7.33 24.86 32.97
N ARG A 5 -8.41 24.74 32.20
CA ARG A 5 -8.58 23.78 31.09
C ARG A 5 -7.61 24.08 29.92
N PRO A 6 -7.09 23.05 29.20
CA PRO A 6 -6.20 23.25 28.07
C PRO A 6 -6.94 23.67 26.79
N GLN A 7 -6.13 24.19 25.87
CA GLN A 7 -6.45 25.05 24.73
C GLN A 7 -7.28 24.37 23.64
N ALA A 8 -8.10 25.18 22.97
CA ALA A 8 -8.93 24.80 21.85
C ALA A 8 -8.09 24.33 20.63
N LEU A 9 -8.57 23.22 20.06
CA LEU A 9 -8.14 22.59 18.82
C LEU A 9 -8.08 23.62 17.67
N ALA A 10 -6.91 23.77 17.04
CA ALA A 10 -6.73 24.62 15.87
C ALA A 10 -7.62 24.14 14.72
N LYS A 11 -8.42 25.05 14.14
CA LYS A 11 -9.28 24.77 12.98
C LYS A 11 -8.41 24.47 11.75
N PRO A 12 -8.78 23.50 10.89
CA PRO A 12 -8.04 23.21 9.68
C PRO A 12 -8.19 24.40 8.71
N THR A 13 -7.10 25.12 8.48
CA THR A 13 -7.04 26.16 7.45
C THR A 13 -7.01 25.50 6.09
N THR A 14 -7.96 25.86 5.24
CA THR A 14 -8.06 25.41 3.85
C THR A 14 -6.75 25.68 3.11
N HIS A 15 -6.20 24.65 2.44
CA HIS A 15 -4.92 24.69 1.73
C HIS A 15 -4.79 25.84 0.70
N ALA A 16 -5.91 26.43 0.26
CA ALA A 16 -5.94 27.61 -0.60
C ALA A 16 -5.34 28.86 0.07
N LEU A 17 -5.62 29.09 1.36
CA LEU A 17 -5.06 30.23 2.11
C LEU A 17 -3.57 30.04 2.41
N ALA A 18 -3.11 28.80 2.53
CA ALA A 18 -1.70 28.51 2.79
C ALA A 18 -0.80 28.81 1.58
N ARG A 19 -1.30 28.66 0.33
CA ARG A 19 -0.53 29.01 -0.88
C ARG A 19 -0.38 30.51 -1.07
N TYR A 20 -1.38 31.29 -0.68
CA TYR A 20 -1.30 32.75 -0.81
C TYR A 20 -0.25 33.37 0.12
N LYS A 21 0.03 32.70 1.24
CA LYS A 21 0.98 33.17 2.25
C LYS A 21 2.46 32.94 1.89
N SER A 22 2.77 32.11 0.88
CA SER A 22 4.16 31.68 0.63
C SER A 22 4.93 32.49 -0.42
N THR A 23 4.28 33.35 -1.20
CA THR A 23 4.93 34.11 -2.29
C THR A 23 5.22 35.58 -1.96
N LEU A 24 4.76 36.09 -0.82
CA LEU A 24 5.05 37.44 -0.33
C LEU A 24 5.91 37.33 0.92
N ASN A 25 7.21 37.10 0.74
CA ASN A 25 8.14 36.88 1.87
C ASN A 25 8.75 38.18 2.43
N VAL A 26 8.16 39.33 2.10
CA VAL A 26 8.41 40.60 2.76
C VAL A 26 7.06 41.16 3.15
N GLN A 27 6.70 40.93 4.42
CA GLN A 27 5.49 41.48 4.98
C GLN A 27 5.79 42.95 5.29
N ASP A 28 5.52 43.84 4.35
CA ASP A 28 5.70 45.29 4.53
C ASP A 28 4.68 45.80 5.54
N GLN A 29 5.05 45.71 6.83
CA GLN A 29 4.23 46.15 7.96
C GLN A 29 3.87 47.65 7.86
N GLU A 30 4.70 48.44 7.18
CA GLU A 30 4.44 49.86 6.93
C GLU A 30 3.32 50.06 5.91
N LEU A 31 3.31 49.26 4.83
CA LEU A 31 2.25 49.28 3.83
C LEU A 31 0.93 48.74 4.40
N GLU A 32 0.97 47.67 5.19
CA GLU A 32 -0.23 47.17 5.90
C GLU A 32 -0.78 48.22 6.88
N LYS A 33 0.10 48.97 7.57
CA LYS A 33 -0.31 50.07 8.46
C LYS A 33 -0.90 51.25 7.70
N SER A 34 -0.39 51.60 6.52
CA SER A 34 -0.96 52.71 5.73
C SER A 34 -2.34 52.33 5.16
N LEU A 35 -2.51 51.09 4.71
CA LEU A 35 -3.78 50.57 4.20
C LEU A 35 -4.85 50.42 5.29
N LEU A 36 -4.45 50.22 6.56
CA LEU A 36 -5.38 50.14 7.70
C LEU A 36 -6.15 51.43 7.96
N TYR A 37 -5.64 52.58 7.51
CA TYR A 37 -6.28 53.90 7.70
C TYR A 37 -6.89 54.45 6.41
N GLU A 38 -6.86 53.68 5.32
CA GLU A 38 -7.45 54.09 4.05
C GLU A 38 -8.93 53.68 4.03
N ASP A 39 -9.82 54.66 4.08
CA ASP A 39 -11.27 54.42 3.98
C ASP A 39 -11.62 53.96 2.56
N ILE A 40 -12.08 52.72 2.44
CA ILE A 40 -12.50 52.15 1.16
C ILE A 40 -13.81 52.83 0.73
N PRO A 41 -13.87 53.47 -0.46
CA PRO A 41 -15.09 54.11 -0.92
C PRO A 41 -16.19 53.06 -1.16
N SER A 42 -17.33 53.23 -0.50
CA SER A 42 -18.52 52.40 -0.76
C SER A 42 -19.06 52.74 -2.14
N ASN A 43 -18.83 51.85 -3.11
CA ASN A 43 -19.42 51.97 -4.44
C ASN A 43 -20.52 50.91 -4.62
N PRO A 44 -21.78 51.23 -4.29
CA PRO A 44 -22.88 50.27 -4.34
C PRO A 44 -23.25 49.84 -5.77
N ALA A 45 -22.79 50.55 -6.81
CA ALA A 45 -23.08 50.22 -8.20
C ALA A 45 -22.24 49.06 -8.76
N ILE A 46 -21.14 48.68 -8.10
CA ILE A 46 -20.26 47.57 -8.53
C ILE A 46 -20.54 46.26 -7.77
N VAL A 47 -21.45 46.30 -6.79
CA VAL A 47 -21.81 45.10 -6.02
C VAL A 47 -22.92 44.39 -6.77
N ALA A 48 -22.69 43.12 -7.13
CA ALA A 48 -23.73 42.28 -7.70
C ALA A 48 -24.85 42.12 -6.67
N THR A 49 -26.06 42.55 -7.03
CA THR A 49 -27.28 42.35 -6.25
C THR A 49 -27.79 40.91 -6.30
N ASP A 50 -27.31 40.14 -7.29
CA ASP A 50 -27.60 38.72 -7.43
C ASP A 50 -26.64 37.87 -6.61
N SER A 51 -27.22 36.95 -5.84
CA SER A 51 -26.50 35.96 -5.07
C SER A 51 -25.89 34.92 -6.02
N SER A 52 -24.65 34.49 -5.75
CA SER A 52 -24.02 33.36 -6.44
C SER A 52 -24.55 31.98 -6.02
N ILE A 53 -25.61 31.96 -5.19
CA ILE A 53 -26.26 30.74 -4.76
C ILE A 53 -27.27 30.31 -5.83
N HIS A 54 -27.18 29.04 -6.23
CA HIS A 54 -28.14 28.41 -7.13
C HIS A 54 -29.58 28.66 -6.63
N PRO A 55 -30.49 29.20 -7.45
CA PRO A 55 -31.85 29.47 -7.02
C PRO A 55 -32.56 28.13 -6.75
N VAL A 56 -32.68 27.77 -5.46
CA VAL A 56 -33.36 26.56 -4.98
C VAL A 56 -34.84 26.52 -5.39
N LEU A 57 -35.41 27.63 -5.87
CA LEU A 57 -36.80 27.75 -6.27
C LEU A 57 -37.04 27.69 -7.79
N GLY A 58 -36.05 27.22 -8.57
CA GLY A 58 -36.19 27.00 -10.01
C GLY A 58 -36.53 25.57 -10.44
N GLU A 59 -36.52 24.61 -9.50
CA GLU A 59 -36.52 23.18 -9.83
C GLU A 59 -37.87 22.46 -9.64
N VAL A 60 -38.94 23.18 -9.32
CA VAL A 60 -40.27 22.56 -9.22
C VAL A 60 -41.00 22.67 -10.56
N GLY A 61 -40.66 21.78 -11.50
CA GLY A 61 -41.53 21.51 -12.67
C GLY A 61 -40.90 21.51 -14.06
N ALA A 62 -39.59 21.72 -14.19
CA ALA A 62 -38.92 21.42 -15.45
C ALA A 62 -38.57 19.92 -15.48
N GLN A 63 -39.11 19.18 -16.44
CA GLN A 63 -38.53 17.88 -16.80
C GLN A 63 -37.07 18.14 -17.17
N GLU A 64 -36.14 17.66 -16.35
CA GLU A 64 -34.75 17.56 -16.76
C GLU A 64 -34.74 16.74 -18.05
N PRO A 65 -34.18 17.22 -19.17
CA PRO A 65 -33.80 16.31 -20.22
C PRO A 65 -32.81 15.34 -19.57
N GLU A 66 -33.07 14.04 -19.62
CA GLU A 66 -32.09 13.02 -19.24
C GLU A 66 -30.79 13.36 -19.98
N LYS A 67 -29.88 14.04 -19.28
CA LYS A 67 -28.51 14.15 -19.74
C LYS A 67 -28.01 12.72 -19.60
N ASP A 68 -27.86 12.05 -20.74
CA ASP A 68 -26.90 10.98 -20.90
C ASP A 68 -25.56 11.55 -20.43
N VAL A 69 -25.31 11.45 -19.12
CA VAL A 69 -24.01 11.67 -18.55
C VAL A 69 -23.18 10.55 -19.14
N ASP A 70 -22.39 10.88 -20.15
CA ASP A 70 -21.47 9.94 -20.77
C ASP A 70 -20.47 9.50 -19.69
N MET A 71 -20.83 8.46 -18.94
CA MET A 71 -20.01 7.85 -17.90
C MET A 71 -18.65 7.45 -18.48
N MET A 72 -18.60 7.18 -19.79
CA MET A 72 -17.37 6.90 -20.52
C MET A 72 -16.50 8.14 -20.70
N ALA A 73 -17.07 9.33 -20.86
CA ALA A 73 -16.32 10.59 -20.89
C ALA A 73 -15.67 10.88 -19.54
N GLY A 74 -16.36 10.62 -18.43
CA GLY A 74 -15.79 10.69 -17.07
C GLY A 74 -14.61 9.73 -16.90
N VAL A 75 -14.78 8.45 -17.24
CA VAL A 75 -13.72 7.44 -17.18
C VAL A 75 -12.53 7.79 -18.09
N LYS A 76 -12.78 8.31 -19.30
CA LYS A 76 -11.71 8.75 -20.20
C LYS A 76 -10.95 9.97 -19.66
N SER A 77 -11.66 10.91 -19.04
CA SER A 77 -11.05 12.05 -18.33
C SER A 77 -10.16 11.55 -17.21
N ASP A 78 -10.65 10.63 -16.38
CA ASP A 78 -9.91 10.09 -15.25
C ASP A 78 -8.67 9.32 -15.71
N LEU A 79 -8.80 8.52 -16.77
CA LEU A 79 -7.66 7.83 -17.39
C LEU A 79 -6.63 8.83 -17.96
N THR A 80 -7.08 9.94 -18.52
CA THR A 80 -6.20 10.99 -19.04
C THR A 80 -5.45 11.68 -17.89
N VAL A 81 -6.14 12.02 -16.82
CA VAL A 81 -5.56 12.62 -15.61
C VAL A 81 -4.56 11.67 -14.95
N ILE A 82 -4.87 10.38 -14.87
CA ILE A 82 -3.95 9.35 -14.36
C ILE A 82 -2.72 9.26 -15.26
N LYS A 83 -2.91 9.20 -16.59
CA LYS A 83 -1.81 9.14 -17.55
C LYS A 83 -0.92 10.38 -17.48
N GLU A 84 -1.48 11.57 -17.33
CA GLU A 84 -0.74 12.82 -17.19
C GLU A 84 0.01 12.88 -15.85
N THR A 85 -0.63 12.45 -14.76
CA THR A 85 -0.02 12.42 -13.41
C THR A 85 1.13 11.42 -13.33
N PHE A 86 1.03 10.30 -14.04
CA PHE A 86 2.08 9.27 -14.12
C PHE A 86 2.89 9.34 -15.42
N SER A 87 2.86 10.48 -16.13
CA SER A 87 3.60 10.62 -17.38
C SER A 87 5.10 10.57 -17.11
N LEU A 88 5.75 9.56 -17.70
CA LEU A 88 7.20 9.37 -17.64
C LEU A 88 7.94 10.22 -18.67
N GLU A 89 7.26 11.14 -19.37
CA GLU A 89 7.85 11.97 -20.44
C GLU A 89 9.03 12.84 -19.95
N ALA A 90 8.99 13.28 -18.69
CA ALA A 90 10.06 14.07 -18.09
C ALA A 90 11.25 13.23 -17.59
N VAL A 91 11.15 11.90 -17.63
CA VAL A 91 12.20 10.98 -17.14
C VAL A 91 13.16 10.66 -18.29
N PRO A 92 14.48 10.68 -18.07
CA PRO A 92 15.46 10.26 -19.07
C PRO A 92 15.16 8.83 -19.57
N LYS A 93 15.17 8.63 -20.90
CA LYS A 93 14.80 7.35 -21.53
C LYS A 93 15.70 6.20 -21.07
N GLU A 94 16.97 6.51 -20.84
CA GLU A 94 17.98 5.58 -20.34
C GLU A 94 17.62 5.07 -18.94
N ALA A 95 17.15 5.97 -18.07
CA ALA A 95 16.72 5.62 -16.72
C ALA A 95 15.47 4.73 -16.75
N ILE A 96 14.50 5.02 -17.64
CA ILE A 96 13.32 4.18 -17.81
C ILE A 96 13.72 2.78 -18.29
N ALA A 97 14.58 2.68 -19.30
CA ALA A 97 15.01 1.41 -19.87
C ALA A 97 15.70 0.52 -18.82
N VAL A 98 16.66 1.08 -18.09
CA VAL A 98 17.38 0.35 -17.03
C VAL A 98 16.45 0.03 -15.86
N GLY A 99 15.59 0.97 -15.47
CA GLY A 99 14.59 0.77 -14.42
C GLY A 99 13.64 -0.37 -14.72
N LEU A 100 13.04 -0.38 -15.92
CA LEU A 100 12.13 -1.44 -16.37
C LEU A 100 12.85 -2.78 -16.52
N ALA A 101 14.08 -2.79 -17.03
CA ALA A 101 14.90 -4.01 -17.08
C ALA A 101 15.11 -4.60 -15.68
N GLY A 102 15.34 -3.75 -14.68
CA GLY A 102 15.48 -4.16 -13.28
C GLY A 102 14.21 -4.79 -12.67
N VAL A 103 13.03 -4.62 -13.27
CA VAL A 103 11.77 -5.20 -12.77
C VAL A 103 11.48 -6.57 -13.39
N ILE A 104 12.12 -6.91 -14.52
CA ILE A 104 11.90 -8.18 -15.21
C ILE A 104 12.07 -9.40 -14.27
N PRO A 105 13.13 -9.50 -13.45
CA PRO A 105 13.29 -10.65 -12.56
C PRO A 105 12.12 -10.82 -11.57
N TYR A 106 11.48 -9.73 -11.12
CA TYR A 106 10.32 -9.80 -10.24
C TYR A 106 9.09 -10.37 -10.93
N LEU A 107 8.83 -9.93 -12.17
CA LEU A 107 7.72 -10.46 -12.95
C LEU A 107 7.93 -11.95 -13.26
N VAL A 108 9.15 -12.33 -13.66
CA VAL A 108 9.48 -13.72 -13.95
C VAL A 108 9.32 -14.60 -12.72
N THR A 109 9.89 -14.20 -11.59
CA THR A 109 9.83 -14.97 -10.34
C THR A 109 8.40 -15.08 -9.81
N SER A 110 7.64 -13.98 -9.77
CA SER A 110 6.24 -14.00 -9.30
C SER A 110 5.31 -14.85 -10.16
N LEU A 111 5.39 -14.74 -11.49
CA LEU A 111 4.61 -15.58 -12.40
C LEU A 111 5.00 -17.06 -12.27
N SER A 112 6.30 -17.34 -12.15
CA SER A 112 6.78 -18.71 -11.95
C SER A 112 6.30 -19.29 -10.62
N THR A 113 6.27 -18.50 -9.54
CA THR A 113 5.73 -18.94 -8.24
C THR A 113 4.25 -19.29 -8.33
N VAL A 114 3.42 -18.45 -8.97
CA VAL A 114 1.99 -18.75 -9.15
C VAL A 114 1.79 -19.98 -10.04
N TYR A 115 2.61 -20.12 -11.06
CA TYR A 115 2.57 -21.30 -11.93
C TYR A 115 2.92 -22.58 -11.17
N CYS A 116 4.00 -22.58 -10.38
CA CYS A 116 4.32 -23.70 -9.49
C CYS A 116 3.21 -23.97 -8.47
N ALA A 117 2.59 -22.93 -7.93
CA ALA A 117 1.47 -23.07 -7.00
C ALA A 117 0.27 -23.77 -7.65
N ALA A 118 -0.07 -23.38 -8.88
CA ALA A 118 -1.14 -24.00 -9.64
C ALA A 118 -0.84 -25.47 -9.97
N GLU A 119 0.41 -25.80 -10.34
CA GLU A 119 0.85 -27.17 -10.59
C GLU A 119 0.77 -28.05 -9.33
N ILE A 120 1.20 -27.55 -8.18
CA ILE A 120 1.13 -28.29 -6.91
C ILE A 120 -0.33 -28.57 -6.53
N ASN A 121 -1.19 -27.56 -6.63
CA ASN A 121 -2.61 -27.72 -6.33
C ASN A 121 -3.31 -28.68 -7.31
N ALA A 122 -3.00 -28.58 -8.62
CA ALA A 122 -3.53 -29.52 -9.62
C ALA A 122 -3.08 -30.97 -9.36
N ASN A 123 -1.81 -31.18 -8.98
CA ASN A 123 -1.31 -32.49 -8.56
C ASN A 123 -2.04 -33.02 -7.31
N ALA A 124 -2.34 -32.16 -6.33
CA ALA A 124 -3.04 -32.56 -5.11
C ALA A 124 -4.50 -32.96 -5.37
N ILE A 125 -5.22 -32.20 -6.21
CA ILE A 125 -6.64 -32.47 -6.51
C ILE A 125 -6.82 -33.60 -7.53
N HIS A 126 -6.01 -33.61 -8.59
CA HIS A 126 -6.20 -34.49 -9.74
C HIS A 126 -5.19 -35.64 -9.83
N GLY A 127 -4.21 -35.71 -8.94
CA GLY A 127 -3.14 -36.72 -8.96
C GLY A 127 -2.16 -36.59 -10.12
N SER A 128 -2.31 -35.58 -10.99
CA SER A 128 -1.41 -35.27 -12.09
C SER A 128 -1.36 -33.76 -12.35
N GLY A 129 -0.16 -33.25 -12.59
CA GLY A 129 0.10 -31.85 -12.93
C GLY A 129 -0.14 -31.58 -14.41
N TYR A 130 -0.16 -30.30 -14.78
CA TYR A 130 -0.37 -29.86 -16.15
C TYR A 130 0.86 -30.12 -17.02
N LEU A 131 2.05 -29.71 -16.56
CA LEU A 131 3.33 -29.91 -17.25
C LEU A 131 4.42 -30.52 -16.37
N MET A 132 4.29 -30.49 -15.04
CA MET A 132 5.34 -30.96 -14.13
C MET A 132 4.80 -31.64 -12.87
N SER A 133 5.60 -32.56 -12.30
CA SER A 133 5.26 -33.23 -11.04
C SER A 133 5.39 -32.27 -9.85
N GLY A 134 4.59 -32.50 -8.80
CA GLY A 134 4.63 -31.66 -7.58
C GLY A 134 6.03 -31.51 -6.98
N GLN A 135 6.82 -32.61 -6.95
CA GLN A 135 8.20 -32.60 -6.47
C GLN A 135 9.12 -31.67 -7.29
N SER A 136 8.94 -31.64 -8.60
CA SER A 136 9.71 -30.75 -9.48
C SER A 136 9.33 -29.28 -9.26
N ALA A 137 8.03 -29.00 -9.07
CA ALA A 137 7.55 -27.66 -8.77
C ALA A 137 8.08 -27.15 -7.42
N ASP A 138 8.14 -28.01 -6.39
CA ASP A 138 8.72 -27.66 -5.09
C ASP A 138 10.21 -27.37 -5.15
N LEU A 139 10.98 -28.17 -5.89
CA LEU A 139 12.41 -27.91 -6.11
C LEU A 139 12.62 -26.57 -6.83
N LEU A 140 11.76 -26.26 -7.81
CA LEU A 140 11.82 -25.00 -8.53
C LEU A 140 11.51 -23.81 -7.61
N LEU A 141 10.52 -23.94 -6.72
CA LEU A 141 10.22 -22.92 -5.69
C LEU A 141 11.41 -22.68 -4.74
N GLN A 142 12.10 -23.74 -4.31
CA GLN A 142 13.28 -23.63 -3.45
C GLN A 142 14.42 -22.82 -4.08
N ILE A 143 14.47 -22.73 -5.41
CA ILE A 143 15.44 -21.91 -6.15
C ILE A 143 14.90 -20.49 -6.39
N ILE A 144 13.64 -20.37 -6.83
CA ILE A 144 13.03 -19.07 -7.18
C ILE A 144 12.92 -18.15 -5.96
N GLU A 145 12.54 -18.69 -4.80
CA GLU A 145 12.32 -17.91 -3.59
C GLU A 145 13.55 -17.13 -3.10
N PRO A 146 14.71 -17.78 -2.84
CA PRO A 146 15.91 -17.05 -2.46
C PRO A 146 16.42 -16.13 -3.57
N MET A 147 16.17 -16.45 -4.85
CA MET A 147 16.51 -15.54 -5.96
C MET A 147 15.72 -14.23 -5.87
N GLN A 148 14.40 -14.30 -5.68
CA GLN A 148 13.56 -13.09 -5.57
C GLN A 148 13.91 -12.26 -4.33
N ILE A 149 14.11 -12.92 -3.18
CA ILE A 149 14.48 -12.26 -1.92
C ILE A 149 15.86 -11.64 -2.01
N GLY A 150 16.86 -12.39 -2.50
CA GLY A 150 18.23 -11.90 -2.65
C GLY A 150 18.30 -10.72 -3.61
N TYR A 151 17.61 -10.83 -4.76
CA TYR A 151 17.50 -9.73 -5.72
C TYR A 151 16.86 -8.49 -5.10
N GLY A 152 15.80 -8.67 -4.30
CA GLY A 152 15.18 -7.54 -3.61
C GLY A 152 16.07 -6.85 -2.59
N ALA A 153 16.87 -7.62 -1.84
CA ALA A 153 17.83 -7.05 -0.92
C ALA A 153 18.88 -6.19 -1.65
N VAL A 154 19.34 -6.67 -2.81
CA VAL A 154 20.27 -5.94 -3.68
C VAL A 154 19.66 -4.63 -4.19
N ILE A 155 18.43 -4.66 -4.71
CA ILE A 155 17.77 -3.45 -5.22
C ILE A 155 17.50 -2.43 -4.11
N ILE A 156 17.03 -2.85 -2.92
CA ILE A 156 16.84 -1.94 -1.78
C ILE A 156 18.17 -1.26 -1.39
N SER A 157 19.26 -2.01 -1.41
CA SER A 157 20.59 -1.48 -1.11
C SER A 157 21.04 -0.44 -2.14
N PHE A 158 20.84 -0.70 -3.43
CA PHE A 158 21.14 0.27 -4.50
C PHE A 158 20.32 1.55 -4.39
N LEU A 159 19.03 1.44 -4.04
CA LEU A 159 18.17 2.61 -3.84
C LEU A 159 18.64 3.48 -2.67
N GLY A 160 19.14 2.87 -1.60
CA GLY A 160 19.82 3.60 -0.53
C GLY A 160 21.05 4.36 -1.03
N ALA A 161 21.89 3.70 -1.84
CA ALA A 161 23.12 4.27 -2.36
C ALA A 161 22.89 5.49 -3.29
N ILE A 162 21.74 5.59 -3.96
CA ILE A 162 21.38 6.78 -4.76
C ILE A 162 21.42 8.05 -3.91
N HIS A 163 21.02 7.98 -2.63
CA HIS A 163 21.04 9.13 -1.73
C HIS A 163 22.46 9.60 -1.42
N TRP A 164 23.44 8.70 -1.37
CA TRP A 164 24.85 9.07 -1.22
C TRP A 164 25.38 9.71 -2.50
N GLY A 165 25.07 9.13 -3.66
CA GLY A 165 25.48 9.68 -4.96
C GLY A 165 24.96 11.10 -5.19
N LEU A 166 23.70 11.35 -4.85
CA LEU A 166 23.12 12.69 -4.96
C LEU A 166 23.68 13.68 -3.92
N GLU A 167 24.09 13.22 -2.73
CA GLU A 167 24.79 14.06 -1.75
C GLU A 167 26.19 14.46 -2.25
N TRP A 168 26.93 13.51 -2.82
CA TRP A 168 28.23 13.78 -3.43
C TRP A 168 28.14 14.73 -4.62
N ALA A 169 27.07 14.62 -5.41
CA ALA A 169 26.75 15.55 -6.47
C ALA A 169 26.27 16.92 -5.96
N LYS A 170 26.10 17.10 -4.64
CA LYS A 170 25.54 18.31 -3.99
C LYS A 170 24.17 18.71 -4.54
N TYR A 171 23.40 17.74 -5.02
CA TYR A 171 22.09 17.99 -5.59
C TYR A 171 21.11 18.41 -4.49
N GLY A 172 20.53 19.61 -4.61
CA GLY A 172 19.68 20.19 -3.58
C GLY A 172 20.45 20.72 -2.36
N GLY A 173 21.75 20.96 -2.49
CA GLY A 173 22.63 21.43 -1.41
C GLY A 173 23.18 20.29 -0.54
N SER A 174 24.00 20.64 0.46
CA SER A 174 24.60 19.70 1.41
C SER A 174 23.64 19.44 2.57
N GLN A 175 23.08 18.24 2.65
CA GLN A 175 22.16 17.80 3.71
C GLN A 175 22.87 17.03 4.83
N GLY A 176 24.10 16.58 4.57
CA GLY A 176 24.97 15.92 5.54
C GLY A 176 24.40 14.57 6.02
N PHE A 177 24.60 14.28 7.30
CA PHE A 177 24.32 12.96 7.89
C PHE A 177 22.88 12.46 7.70
N LYS A 178 21.89 13.36 7.66
CA LYS A 178 20.47 12.99 7.51
C LYS A 178 20.21 12.23 6.21
N ARG A 179 20.90 12.58 5.13
CA ARG A 179 20.76 11.93 3.83
C ARG A 179 21.57 10.64 3.74
N TYR A 180 22.79 10.63 4.30
CA TYR A 180 23.58 9.42 4.42
C TYR A 180 22.86 8.33 5.22
N ALA A 181 22.14 8.71 6.28
CA ALA A 181 21.35 7.80 7.09
C ALA A 181 20.30 7.04 6.26
N ILE A 182 19.63 7.68 5.28
CA ILE A 182 18.67 7.00 4.39
C ILE A 182 19.39 5.87 3.62
N GLY A 183 20.58 6.17 3.10
CA GLY A 183 21.37 5.19 2.36
C GLY A 183 21.97 4.08 3.22
N ILE A 184 22.14 4.27 4.54
CA ILE A 184 22.58 3.22 5.48
C ILE A 184 21.39 2.35 5.91
N VAL A 185 20.25 2.98 6.21
CA VAL A 185 19.06 2.28 6.73
C VAL A 185 18.50 1.29 5.70
N ALA A 186 18.51 1.64 4.41
CA ALA A 186 18.03 0.75 3.36
C ALA A 186 18.74 -0.61 3.33
N PRO A 187 20.08 -0.71 3.14
CA PRO A 187 20.80 -1.99 3.19
C PRO A 187 20.76 -2.64 4.57
N ALA A 188 20.72 -1.85 5.66
CA ALA A 188 20.61 -2.40 7.01
C ALA A 188 19.29 -3.14 7.26
N ILE A 189 18.18 -2.69 6.63
CA ILE A 189 16.90 -3.41 6.63
C ILE A 189 16.91 -4.55 5.62
N ALA A 190 17.51 -4.34 4.45
CA ALA A 190 17.54 -5.33 3.37
C ALA A 190 18.33 -6.60 3.74
N TRP A 191 19.50 -6.44 4.35
CA TRP A 191 20.38 -7.57 4.62
C TRP A 191 19.75 -8.66 5.50
N PRO A 192 19.11 -8.36 6.65
CA PRO A 192 18.43 -9.38 7.45
C PRO A 192 17.33 -10.15 6.71
N THR A 193 16.70 -9.55 5.68
CA THR A 193 15.62 -10.21 4.93
C THR A 193 16.07 -11.47 4.20
N ILE A 194 17.35 -11.61 3.87
CA ILE A 194 17.88 -12.83 3.24
C ILE A 194 17.91 -14.02 4.19
N MET A 195 17.88 -13.78 5.51
CA MET A 195 17.91 -14.83 6.55
C MET A 195 16.50 -15.14 7.10
N LEU A 196 15.51 -14.35 6.71
CA LEU A 196 14.12 -14.51 7.14
C LEU A 196 13.43 -15.61 6.33
N SER A 197 12.39 -16.22 6.93
CA SER A 197 11.49 -17.11 6.18
C SER A 197 10.83 -16.34 5.02
N PRO A 198 10.63 -16.96 3.85
CA PRO A 198 10.22 -16.26 2.62
C PRO A 198 9.01 -15.33 2.76
N ILE A 199 7.99 -15.71 3.53
CA ILE A 199 6.79 -14.87 3.74
C ILE A 199 7.16 -13.58 4.47
N PHE A 200 7.95 -13.69 5.55
CA PHE A 200 8.38 -12.52 6.33
C PHE A 200 9.42 -11.68 5.56
N ALA A 201 10.32 -12.33 4.82
CA ALA A 201 11.30 -11.67 3.98
C ALA A 201 10.61 -10.78 2.94
N LEU A 202 9.71 -11.35 2.13
CA LEU A 202 8.98 -10.63 1.08
C LEU A 202 8.06 -9.54 1.66
N SER A 203 7.39 -9.81 2.78
CA SER A 203 6.56 -8.79 3.46
C SER A 203 7.39 -7.60 3.94
N THR A 204 8.54 -7.87 4.54
CA THR A 204 9.46 -6.83 5.02
C THR A 204 10.03 -6.03 3.86
N GLN A 205 10.42 -6.69 2.76
CA GLN A 205 10.92 -6.03 1.56
C GLN A 205 9.84 -5.17 0.88
N PHE A 206 8.59 -5.62 0.83
CA PHE A 206 7.46 -4.83 0.34
C PHE A 206 7.28 -3.53 1.14
N LEU A 207 7.31 -3.64 2.48
CA LEU A 207 7.27 -2.47 3.35
C LEU A 207 8.50 -1.57 3.18
N ALA A 208 9.69 -2.15 3.04
CA ALA A 208 10.92 -1.41 2.80
C ALA A 208 10.84 -0.61 1.48
N PHE A 209 10.41 -1.23 0.38
CA PHE A 209 10.21 -0.52 -0.90
C PHE A 209 9.20 0.62 -0.78
N THR A 210 8.09 0.39 -0.08
CA THR A 210 7.04 1.39 0.15
C THR A 210 7.57 2.56 0.97
N TYR A 211 8.32 2.28 2.04
CA TYR A 211 8.90 3.30 2.90
C TYR A 211 10.02 4.07 2.20
N LEU A 212 10.85 3.40 1.40
CA LEU A 212 11.85 4.05 0.55
C LEU A 212 11.18 4.98 -0.47
N TYR A 213 10.11 4.55 -1.14
CA TYR A 213 9.34 5.43 -2.02
C TYR A 213 8.81 6.66 -1.28
N TYR A 214 8.28 6.48 -0.06
CA TYR A 214 7.82 7.60 0.76
C TYR A 214 8.96 8.56 1.12
N ALA A 215 10.13 8.02 1.49
CA ALA A 215 11.34 8.79 1.76
C ALA A 215 11.82 9.56 0.51
N ASP A 216 11.83 8.92 -0.66
CA ASP A 216 12.20 9.50 -1.96
C ASP A 216 11.25 10.63 -2.37
N SER A 217 9.94 10.43 -2.17
CA SER A 217 8.91 11.44 -2.43
C SER A 217 9.07 12.64 -1.50
N ARG A 218 9.33 12.41 -0.21
CA ARG A 218 9.61 13.48 0.77
C ARG A 218 10.92 14.21 0.47
N ALA A 219 11.95 13.50 0.05
CA ALA A 219 13.23 14.07 -0.36
C ALA A 219 13.04 14.99 -1.58
N SER A 220 12.28 14.56 -2.58
CA SER A 220 11.98 15.36 -3.77
C SER A 220 11.15 16.61 -3.44
N LYS A 221 10.15 16.50 -2.57
CA LYS A 221 9.36 17.66 -2.08
C LYS A 221 10.20 18.69 -1.31
N ARG A 222 11.33 18.27 -0.72
CA ARG A 222 12.31 19.14 -0.05
C ARG A 222 13.38 19.68 -1.00
N GLY A 223 13.31 19.35 -2.28
CA GLY A 223 14.31 19.73 -3.30
C GLY A 223 15.61 18.92 -3.24
N TRP A 224 15.65 17.81 -2.50
CA TRP A 224 16.86 16.98 -2.37
C TRP A 224 17.03 16.03 -3.57
N ALA A 225 15.97 15.74 -4.31
CA ALA A 225 16.00 14.85 -5.47
C ALA A 225 15.21 15.47 -6.63
N PRO A 226 15.47 15.04 -7.88
CA PRO A 226 14.80 15.59 -9.06
C PRO A 226 13.28 15.46 -8.99
N THR A 227 12.56 16.41 -9.57
CA THR A 227 11.08 16.46 -9.55
C THR A 227 10.42 15.27 -10.24
N TRP A 228 11.08 14.67 -11.23
CA TRP A 228 10.62 13.48 -11.94
C TRP A 228 10.88 12.16 -11.18
N TYR A 229 11.79 12.17 -10.19
CA TYR A 229 12.22 10.96 -9.49
C TYR A 229 11.09 10.24 -8.73
N PRO A 230 10.16 10.94 -8.04
CA PRO A 230 9.02 10.29 -7.38
C PRO A 230 8.10 9.54 -8.33
N VAL A 231 7.80 10.11 -9.50
CA VAL A 231 6.90 9.47 -10.48
C VAL A 231 7.55 8.20 -11.03
N TYR A 232 8.80 8.31 -11.44
CA TYR A 232 9.62 7.15 -11.84
C TYR A 232 9.65 6.06 -10.76
N ARG A 233 9.92 6.45 -9.51
CA ARG A 233 10.01 5.52 -8.39
C ARG A 233 8.68 4.86 -8.06
N PHE A 234 7.57 5.60 -8.19
CA PHE A 234 6.22 5.08 -7.98
C PHE A 234 5.93 3.94 -8.96
N VAL A 235 6.15 4.15 -10.26
CA VAL A 235 5.88 3.15 -11.30
C VAL A 235 6.68 1.87 -11.03
N LEU A 236 7.99 1.98 -10.77
CA LEU A 236 8.82 0.80 -10.49
C LEU A 236 8.42 0.10 -9.19
N THR A 237 8.18 0.87 -8.13
CA THR A 237 7.77 0.31 -6.83
C THR A 237 6.41 -0.36 -6.91
N PHE A 238 5.50 0.16 -7.73
CA PHE A 238 4.20 -0.43 -7.98
C PHE A 238 4.32 -1.80 -8.65
N ILE A 239 5.10 -1.90 -9.74
CA ILE A 239 5.27 -3.18 -10.44
C ILE A 239 5.98 -4.21 -9.55
N VAL A 240 7.04 -3.80 -8.84
CA VAL A 240 7.75 -4.68 -7.89
C VAL A 240 6.84 -5.08 -6.74
N GLY A 241 6.08 -4.13 -6.18
CA GLY A 241 5.14 -4.38 -5.09
C GLY A 241 4.03 -5.33 -5.49
N ALA A 242 3.44 -5.15 -6.67
CA ALA A 242 2.45 -6.06 -7.24
C ALA A 242 3.03 -7.47 -7.45
N SER A 243 4.26 -7.56 -7.99
CA SER A 243 4.95 -8.84 -8.17
C SER A 243 5.18 -9.56 -6.84
N ILE A 244 5.61 -8.84 -5.80
CA ILE A 244 5.77 -9.41 -4.45
C ILE A 244 4.43 -9.90 -3.90
N ILE A 245 3.36 -9.12 -4.02
CA ILE A 245 2.01 -9.51 -3.57
C ILE A 245 1.55 -10.79 -4.29
N ILE A 246 1.76 -10.87 -5.61
CA ILE A 246 1.45 -12.06 -6.41
C ILE A 246 2.23 -13.28 -5.90
N THR A 247 3.53 -13.13 -5.63
CA THR A 247 4.35 -14.18 -5.01
C THR A 247 3.78 -14.61 -3.65
N LEU A 248 3.39 -13.66 -2.79
CA LEU A 248 2.80 -13.97 -1.48
C LEU A 248 1.49 -14.76 -1.63
N ILE A 249 0.63 -14.38 -2.57
CA ILE A 249 -0.64 -15.07 -2.82
C ILE A 249 -0.38 -16.49 -3.31
N GLY A 250 0.51 -16.67 -4.29
CA GLY A 250 0.90 -18.00 -4.78
C GLY A 250 1.45 -18.87 -3.66
N LYS A 251 2.33 -18.32 -2.81
CA LYS A 251 2.83 -19.02 -1.62
C LYS A 251 1.74 -19.34 -0.60
N GLY A 252 0.74 -18.47 -0.44
CA GLY A 252 -0.40 -18.70 0.45
C GLY A 252 -1.27 -19.89 0.03
N GLN A 253 -1.28 -20.22 -1.27
CA GLN A 253 -2.05 -21.35 -1.83
C GLN A 253 -1.34 -22.71 -1.69
N ILE A 254 -0.01 -22.73 -1.51
CA ILE A 254 0.82 -23.96 -1.46
C ILE A 254 0.93 -24.55 -0.03
N ILE A 255 0.28 -23.96 0.98
CA ILE A 255 0.54 -24.29 2.39
C ILE A 255 -0.03 -25.66 2.82
N GLU A 256 -0.80 -26.34 1.97
CA GLU A 256 -1.19 -27.74 2.18
C GLU A 256 -0.16 -28.66 1.50
N ASP A 257 0.65 -29.37 2.31
CA ASP A 257 0.94 -30.82 2.15
C ASP A 257 2.35 -31.33 2.44
N HIS A 258 3.36 -30.50 2.73
CA HIS A 258 4.70 -31.07 3.00
C HIS A 258 5.09 -30.98 4.49
N HIS A 259 4.95 -32.15 5.15
CA HIS A 259 5.50 -32.50 6.46
C HIS A 259 6.73 -31.65 6.80
N SER A 260 6.72 -31.00 7.98
CA SER A 260 7.82 -30.21 8.58
C SER A 260 7.77 -28.69 8.40
N ARG A 261 6.63 -28.03 8.66
CA ARG A 261 6.60 -26.63 9.11
C ARG A 261 5.29 -26.35 9.85
N LEU A 262 5.40 -25.62 10.95
CA LEU A 262 4.36 -25.47 11.99
C LEU A 262 2.97 -25.13 11.42
N PRO A 263 1.89 -25.73 11.94
CA PRO A 263 0.53 -25.42 11.51
C PRO A 263 0.23 -23.92 11.68
N ASN A 264 -0.41 -23.36 10.66
CA ASN A 264 -0.84 -21.96 10.59
C ASN A 264 -1.54 -21.54 11.90
N PRO A 265 -1.33 -20.33 12.42
CA PRO A 265 -2.14 -19.79 13.51
C PRO A 265 -3.66 -19.96 13.30
N VAL A 266 -4.12 -19.82 12.06
CA VAL A 266 -5.54 -20.01 11.70
C VAL A 266 -5.95 -21.48 11.80
N ASP A 267 -5.09 -22.41 11.37
CA ASP A 267 -5.35 -23.85 11.45
C ASP A 267 -5.30 -24.34 12.89
N ARG A 268 -4.46 -23.73 13.74
CA ARG A 268 -4.52 -23.96 15.18
C ARG A 268 -5.84 -23.51 15.79
N ILE A 269 -6.31 -22.31 15.42
CA ILE A 269 -7.61 -21.80 15.90
C ILE A 269 -8.76 -22.71 15.44
N ARG A 270 -8.71 -23.18 14.18
CA ARG A 270 -9.67 -24.16 13.66
C ARG A 270 -9.59 -25.49 14.41
N ALA A 271 -8.41 -26.05 14.59
CA ALA A 271 -8.22 -27.29 15.34
C ALA A 271 -8.69 -27.18 16.80
N PHE A 272 -8.44 -26.05 17.47
CA PHE A 272 -8.99 -25.80 18.81
C PHE A 272 -10.51 -25.75 18.78
N ARG A 273 -11.11 -24.99 17.85
CA ARG A 273 -12.56 -24.90 17.71
C ARG A 273 -13.18 -26.27 17.44
N ASP A 274 -12.59 -27.04 16.54
CA ASP A 274 -13.11 -28.34 16.12
C ASP A 274 -12.97 -29.35 17.29
N ASN A 275 -11.87 -29.34 18.03
CA ASN A 275 -11.73 -30.11 19.28
C ASN A 275 -12.79 -29.73 20.34
N TYR A 276 -13.10 -28.44 20.51
CA TYR A 276 -14.17 -28.00 21.41
C TYR A 276 -15.56 -28.49 20.97
N ILE A 277 -15.83 -28.50 19.66
CA ILE A 277 -17.10 -29.00 19.10
C ILE A 277 -17.19 -30.51 19.31
N ASP A 278 -16.11 -31.24 19.06
CA ASP A 278 -16.06 -32.70 19.26
C ASP A 278 -16.25 -33.06 20.74
N GLU A 279 -15.55 -32.38 21.66
CA GLU A 279 -15.73 -32.57 23.11
C GLU A 279 -17.16 -32.23 23.56
N ALA A 280 -17.75 -31.14 23.07
CA ALA A 280 -19.13 -30.78 23.39
C ALA A 280 -20.13 -31.84 22.89
N SER A 281 -19.94 -32.34 21.67
CA SER A 281 -20.81 -33.37 21.08
C SER A 281 -20.70 -34.71 21.80
N ALA A 282 -19.49 -35.09 22.24
CA ALA A 282 -19.25 -36.30 23.02
C ALA A 282 -19.90 -36.22 24.41
N ASN A 283 -19.82 -35.07 25.08
CA ASN A 283 -20.47 -34.84 26.37
C ASN A 283 -22.00 -34.86 26.26
N GLU A 284 -22.57 -34.30 25.19
CA GLU A 284 -24.02 -34.37 24.93
C GLU A 284 -24.49 -35.80 24.65
N ALA A 285 -23.71 -36.59 23.90
CA ALA A 285 -24.01 -37.99 23.64
C ALA A 285 -23.99 -38.81 24.94
N SER A 286 -22.94 -38.64 25.76
CA SER A 286 -22.83 -39.30 27.07
C SER A 286 -23.99 -38.94 28.00
N ASN A 287 -24.38 -37.66 28.07
CA ASN A 287 -25.51 -37.23 28.89
C ASN A 287 -26.85 -37.81 28.40
N LYS A 288 -27.03 -37.96 27.09
CA LYS A 288 -28.22 -38.61 26.53
C LYS A 288 -28.26 -40.09 26.87
N GLU A 289 -27.14 -40.80 26.76
CA GLU A 289 -27.04 -42.21 27.14
C GLU A 289 -27.34 -42.41 28.63
N GLU A 290 -26.75 -41.59 29.50
CA GLU A 290 -27.00 -41.66 30.96
C GLU A 290 -28.48 -41.36 31.31
N THR A 291 -29.11 -40.45 30.57
CA THR A 291 -30.54 -40.13 30.75
C THR A 291 -31.44 -41.28 30.28
N ILE A 292 -31.08 -41.93 29.17
CA ILE A 292 -31.81 -43.10 28.65
C ILE A 292 -31.69 -44.27 29.64
N GLU A 293 -30.51 -44.51 30.18
CA GLU A 293 -30.26 -45.58 31.14
C GLU A 293 -31.01 -45.36 32.47
N LYS A 294 -30.98 -44.13 33.02
CA LYS A 294 -31.79 -43.77 34.19
C LYS A 294 -33.29 -43.95 33.96
N ASN A 295 -33.81 -43.53 32.81
CA ASN A 295 -35.22 -43.68 32.48
C ASN A 295 -35.63 -45.15 32.28
N LYS A 296 -34.69 -46.01 31.85
CA LYS A 296 -34.94 -47.45 31.73
C LYS A 296 -34.95 -48.13 33.10
N ALA A 297 -34.04 -47.76 34.00
CA ALA A 297 -34.01 -48.27 35.37
C ALA A 297 -35.29 -47.92 36.15
N ILE A 298 -35.80 -46.68 35.99
CA ILE A 298 -37.06 -46.24 36.62
C ILE A 298 -38.27 -47.06 36.13
N LYS A 299 -38.28 -47.49 34.86
CA LYS A 299 -39.36 -48.34 34.31
C LYS A 299 -39.28 -49.81 34.72
N GLU A 300 -38.12 -50.28 35.18
CA GLU A 300 -37.95 -51.65 35.67
C GLU A 300 -38.28 -51.78 37.17
N GLU A 301 -38.42 -50.66 37.89
CA GLU A 301 -38.82 -50.59 39.30
C GLU A 301 -40.34 -50.36 39.53
N GLU A 302 -41.12 -50.07 38.49
CA GLU A 302 -42.61 -50.00 38.49
C GLU A 302 -43.26 -51.34 38.09
#